data_AF-A0A3D1THI0-F1
#
_entry.id   AF-A0A3D1THI0-F1
#
_cell.length_a   1.000
_cell.length_b   1.000
_cell.length_c   1.000
_cell.angle_alpha   90.00
_cell.angle_beta   90.00
_cell.angle_gamma   90.00
#
_symmetry.space_group_name_H-M   'P 1'
#
loop_
_entity.id
_entity.type
_entity.pdbx_description
1 polymer ?
#
loop_
_entity_poly.entity_id
_entity_poly.type
_entity_poly.pdbx_seq_one_letter_code
_entity_poly.pdbx_strand_id
1 'polypeptide(L)' 'KTALAWGCPFALYWELYCNEIKDGRHRGFWLINDQNQKQPFYFTLQSYYQQARNFLAEYATTQHTPPTQETFAQTSSQWL' A
#
# COMPACT_ATOMS: atom_id res chain seq x y z
N LYS A 1 -6.04 -5.01 -5.72
CA LYS A 1 -7.16 -5.77 -5.12
C LYS A 1 -6.88 -7.27 -5.05
N THR A 2 -6.57 -7.94 -6.17
CA THR A 2 -6.38 -9.41 -6.25
C THR A 2 -5.40 -10.00 -5.23
N ALA A 3 -4.21 -9.39 -5.06
CA ALA A 3 -3.23 -9.88 -4.09
C ALA A 3 -3.74 -9.83 -2.64
N LEU A 4 -4.50 -8.79 -2.28
CA LEU A 4 -5.08 -8.66 -0.93
C LEU A 4 -6.20 -9.68 -0.73
N ALA A 5 -7.13 -9.79 -1.68
CA ALA A 5 -8.24 -10.74 -1.60
C ALA A 5 -7.78 -12.21 -1.57
N TRP A 6 -6.68 -12.53 -2.25
CA TRP A 6 -6.05 -13.86 -2.17
C TRP A 6 -5.44 -14.14 -0.78
N GLY A 7 -5.24 -13.12 0.06
CA GLY A 7 -4.55 -13.26 1.33
C GLY A 7 -3.03 -13.33 1.17
N CYS A 8 -2.47 -12.69 0.13
CA CYS A 8 -1.03 -12.66 -0.11
C CYS A 8 -0.30 -12.21 1.18
N PRO A 9 0.63 -13.02 1.71
CA PRO A 9 1.29 -12.69 2.97
C PRO A 9 2.19 -11.46 2.85
N PHE A 10 2.64 -11.14 1.63
CA PHE A 10 3.51 -10.02 1.38
C PHE A 10 3.41 -9.53 -0.07
N ALA A 11 3.11 -8.24 -0.26
CA ALA A 11 3.16 -7.58 -1.55
C ALA A 11 4.12 -6.40 -1.47
N LEU A 12 5.07 -6.35 -2.40
CA LEU A 12 6.05 -5.27 -2.50
C LEU A 12 5.75 -4.42 -3.73
N TYR A 13 5.70 -3.12 -3.54
CA TYR A 13 5.76 -2.16 -4.64
C TYR A 13 7.17 -1.61 -4.74
N TRP A 14 7.85 -1.94 -5.83
CA TRP A 14 9.11 -1.33 -6.22
C TRP A 14 8.80 -0.34 -7.35
N GLU A 15 9.09 0.96 -7.24
CA GLU A 15 10.02 1.63 -6.32
C GLU A 15 9.44 2.93 -5.72
N LEU A 16 10.01 3.43 -4.62
CA LEU A 16 9.60 4.73 -4.06
C LEU A 16 10.18 5.90 -4.87
N TYR A 17 11.49 5.87 -5.13
CA TYR A 17 12.23 6.76 -6.02
C TYR A 17 12.95 5.91 -7.07
N CYS A 18 13.29 6.51 -8.21
CA CYS A 18 14.05 5.79 -9.21
C CYS A 18 15.43 5.36 -8.77
N ASN A 19 15.79 4.12 -9.05
CA ASN A 19 17.18 3.73 -9.20
C ASN A 19 17.54 3.16 -10.58
N GLU A 20 16.58 3.00 -11.49
CA GLU A 20 16.78 2.51 -12.85
C GLU A 20 16.99 3.65 -13.85
N ILE A 21 18.23 4.13 -13.98
CA ILE A 21 18.62 5.18 -14.94
C ILE A 21 19.49 4.58 -16.04
N LYS A 22 19.06 4.71 -17.30
CA LYS A 22 19.80 4.24 -18.48
C LYS A 22 19.74 5.25 -19.62
N ASP A 23 20.91 5.58 -20.16
CA ASP A 23 21.11 6.60 -21.21
C ASP A 23 20.62 8.00 -20.76
N GLY A 24 20.87 8.34 -19.49
CA GLY A 24 20.40 9.59 -18.88
C GLY A 24 18.88 9.68 -18.70
N ARG A 25 18.16 8.59 -19.01
CA ARG A 25 16.71 8.50 -18.86
C ARG A 25 16.35 7.51 -17.78
N HIS A 26 15.51 7.99 -16.91
CA HIS A 26 14.78 7.23 -15.95
C HIS A 26 13.84 6.20 -16.60
N ARG A 27 13.86 4.95 -16.12
CA ARG A 27 13.05 3.84 -16.61
C ARG A 27 12.51 3.06 -15.41
N GLY A 28 11.45 3.54 -14.77
CA GLY A 28 10.88 2.87 -13.61
C GLY A 28 9.48 3.37 -13.27
N PHE A 29 8.76 2.59 -12.48
CA PHE A 29 7.42 2.94 -11.97
C PHE A 29 7.51 3.48 -10.54
N TRP A 30 8.36 4.48 -10.33
CA TRP A 30 8.53 5.09 -9.01
C TRP A 30 7.24 5.76 -8.52
N LEU A 31 7.11 5.91 -7.20
CA LEU A 31 6.02 6.68 -6.61
C LEU A 31 6.32 8.18 -6.53
N ILE A 32 7.59 8.56 -6.52
CA ILE A 32 8.07 9.95 -6.43
C ILE A 32 9.09 10.18 -7.55
N ASN A 33 8.85 11.18 -8.40
CA ASN A 33 9.73 11.49 -9.52
C ASN A 33 10.99 12.25 -9.12
N ASP A 34 11.86 12.49 -10.09
CA ASP A 34 13.13 13.21 -9.97
C ASP A 34 12.97 14.70 -9.65
N GLN A 35 11.74 15.24 -9.70
CA GLN A 35 11.38 16.57 -9.19
C GLN A 35 10.70 16.54 -7.80
N ASN A 36 10.78 15.41 -7.07
CA ASN A 36 10.13 15.19 -5.78
C ASN A 36 8.58 15.29 -5.80
N GLN A 37 7.97 15.10 -6.96
CA GLN A 37 6.52 15.10 -7.13
C GLN A 37 5.98 13.68 -6.95
N LYS A 38 4.97 13.55 -6.08
CA LYS A 38 4.29 12.28 -5.81
C LYS A 38 3.34 11.95 -6.94
N GLN A 39 3.41 10.73 -7.47
CA GLN A 39 2.50 10.23 -8.49
C GLN A 39 1.13 9.88 -7.88
N PRO A 40 0.03 9.82 -8.66
CA PRO A 40 -1.29 9.47 -8.14
C PRO A 40 -1.31 8.18 -7.32
N PHE A 41 -0.56 7.16 -7.74
CA PHE A 41 -0.53 5.87 -7.04
C PHE A 41 0.13 5.94 -5.65
N TYR A 42 1.01 6.92 -5.40
CA TYR A 42 1.53 7.20 -4.06
C TYR A 42 0.37 7.46 -3.09
N PHE A 43 -0.58 8.31 -3.50
CA PHE A 43 -1.71 8.71 -2.66
C PHE A 43 -2.70 7.56 -2.46
N THR A 44 -2.85 6.67 -3.45
CA THR A 44 -3.59 5.41 -3.28
C THR A 44 -3.00 4.57 -2.14
N LEU A 45 -1.68 4.33 -2.16
CA LEU A 45 -1.01 3.58 -1.09
C LEU A 45 -1.07 4.31 0.25
N GLN A 46 -0.87 5.64 0.25
CA GLN A 46 -0.97 6.45 1.46
C GLN A 46 -2.35 6.34 2.12
N SER A 47 -3.42 6.50 1.33
CA SER A 47 -4.79 6.36 1.80
C SER A 47 -5.07 4.95 2.32
N TYR A 48 -4.63 3.93 1.58
CA TYR A 48 -4.75 2.53 1.98
C TYR A 48 -4.09 2.27 3.36
N TYR A 49 -2.85 2.72 3.57
CA TYR A 49 -2.17 2.55 4.85
C TYR A 49 -2.81 3.36 5.98
N GLN A 50 -3.39 4.53 5.68
CA GLN A 50 -4.12 5.29 6.69
C GLN A 50 -5.38 4.56 7.13
N GLN A 51 -6.16 4.03 6.18
CA GLN A 51 -7.35 3.23 6.48
C GLN A 51 -6.98 1.95 7.25
N ALA A 52 -5.88 1.29 6.87
CA ALA A 52 -5.36 0.13 7.60
C ALA A 52 -5.08 0.43 9.08
N ARG A 53 -4.40 1.55 9.37
CA ARG A 53 -4.11 1.95 10.75
C ARG A 53 -5.37 2.26 11.54
N ASN A 54 -6.32 2.98 10.93
CA ASN A 54 -7.59 3.31 11.57
C ASN A 54 -8.37 2.04 11.90
N PHE A 55 -8.51 1.13 10.93
CA PHE A 55 -9.19 -0.15 11.11
C PHE A 55 -8.57 -0.98 12.24
N LEU A 56 -7.23 -1.10 12.28
CA LEU A 56 -6.55 -1.86 13.32
C LEU A 56 -6.78 -1.26 14.73
N ALA A 57 -6.74 0.07 14.84
CA ALA A 57 -6.97 0.76 16.11
C ALA A 57 -8.43 0.61 16.61
N GLU A 58 -9.40 0.75 15.71
CA GLU A 58 -10.82 0.57 16.00
C GLU A 58 -11.15 -0.89 16.37
N TYR A 59 -10.62 -1.85 15.60
CA TYR A 59 -10.83 -3.28 15.86
C TYR A 59 -10.24 -3.70 17.21
N ALA A 60 -9.01 -3.27 17.53
CA ALA A 60 -8.38 -3.58 18.80
C ALA A 60 -9.14 -3.00 20.01
N THR A 61 -9.74 -1.82 19.84
CA THR A 61 -10.54 -1.17 20.90
C THR A 61 -11.87 -1.87 21.14
N THR A 62 -12.53 -2.34 20.07
CA THR A 62 -13.87 -2.93 20.12
C THR A 62 -13.87 -4.43 20.44
N GLN A 63 -12.90 -5.18 19.92
CA GLN A 63 -12.83 -6.64 20.05
C GLN A 63 -11.77 -7.11 21.06
N HIS A 64 -11.01 -6.18 21.66
CA HIS A 64 -9.89 -6.44 22.57
C HIS A 64 -8.81 -7.39 22.02
N THR A 65 -8.79 -7.60 20.71
CA THR A 65 -7.92 -8.50 19.98
C THR A 65 -7.63 -7.93 18.59
N PRO A 66 -6.49 -8.25 17.95
CA PRO A 66 -6.26 -7.88 16.56
C PRO A 66 -7.14 -8.71 15.60
N PRO A 67 -7.47 -8.19 14.40
CA PRO A 67 -8.18 -8.96 13.40
C PRO A 67 -7.32 -10.14 12.90
N THR A 68 -7.98 -11.21 12.45
CA THR A 68 -7.30 -12.30 11.72
C THR A 68 -6.77 -11.78 10.38
N GLN A 69 -5.81 -12.49 9.79
CA GLN A 69 -5.30 -12.18 8.45
C GLN A 69 -6.44 -12.16 7.42
N GLU A 70 -7.38 -13.10 7.49
CA GLU A 70 -8.53 -13.17 6.59
C GLU A 70 -9.43 -11.94 6.73
N THR A 71 -9.82 -11.59 7.96
CA THR A 71 -10.66 -10.42 8.23
C THR A 71 -10.00 -9.14 7.73
N PHE A 72 -8.69 -8.99 7.98
CA PHE A 72 -7.94 -7.84 7.49
C PHE A 72 -7.88 -7.82 5.95
N ALA A 73 -7.57 -8.95 5.31
CA ALA A 73 -7.47 -9.06 3.85
C ALA A 73 -8.80 -8.73 3.14
N GLN A 74 -9.91 -9.29 3.63
CA GLN A 74 -11.24 -9.02 3.09
C GLN A 74 -11.62 -7.56 3.24
N THR A 75 -11.47 -6.99 4.44
CA THR A 75 -11.83 -5.59 4.73
C THR A 75 -10.97 -4.62 3.92
N SER A 76 -9.65 -4.80 3.97
CA SER A 76 -8.70 -3.88 3.33
C SER A 76 -8.81 -3.87 1.81
N SER A 77 -9.22 -4.99 1.20
CA SER A 77 -9.42 -5.08 -0.26
C SER A 77 -10.50 -4.13 -0.81
N GLN A 78 -11.42 -3.64 0.04
CA GLN A 78 -12.51 -2.71 -0.33
C GLN A 78 -12.09 -1.24 -0.35
N TRP A 79 -10.91 -0.89 0.18
CA TRP A 79 -10.41 0.48 0.24
C TRP A 79 -9.69 0.94 -1.04
N LEU A 80 -9.33 -0.03 -1.88
CA LEU A 80 -8.75 0.15 -3.21
C LEU A 80 -9.88 0.01 -4.24
#